data_AF-A0A0B6YHW8-F1
#
_entry.id   AF-A0A0B6YHW8-F1
#
_cell.length_a   1.000
_cell.length_b   1.000
_cell.length_c   1.000
_cell.angle_alpha   90.00
_cell.angle_beta   90.00
_cell.angle_gamma   90.00
#
_symmetry.space_group_name_H-M   'P 1'
#
loop_
_entity.id
_entity.type
_entity.pdbx_description
1 polymer ?
#
loop_
_entity_poly.entity_id
_entity_poly.type
_entity_poly.pdbx_seq_one_letter_code
_entity_poly.pdbx_strand_id
1 'polypeptide(L)'
;GRDRSGSDIYLKDTLEHIKVINENEECLIPIHADGDGHCLVHAVSRALVGWELFWHPLRVNLKQHFIDNISKYKMQFQDFIDDSEW
;
A
#
# COMPACT_ATOMS: atom_id res chain seq x y z
N GLY A 1 15.17 -0.27 -16.23
CA GLY A 1 15.97 0.97 -16.12
C GLY A 1 16.69 0.94 -14.79
N ARG A 2 17.90 1.52 -14.68
CA ARG A 2 18.58 1.61 -13.36
C ARG A 2 17.74 2.47 -12.43
N ASP A 3 17.40 1.96 -11.24
CA ASP A 3 16.71 2.71 -10.21
C ASP A 3 17.52 3.96 -9.83
N ARG A 4 16.87 5.12 -9.92
CA ARG A 4 17.44 6.42 -9.55
C ARG A 4 16.93 6.92 -8.20
N SER A 5 15.88 6.30 -7.67
CA SER A 5 15.21 6.71 -6.43
C SER A 5 15.81 6.07 -5.18
N GLY A 6 16.55 4.95 -5.33
CA GLY A 6 17.08 4.18 -4.21
C GLY A 6 16.06 3.19 -3.62
N SER A 7 14.87 3.07 -4.22
CA SER A 7 13.82 2.12 -3.86
C SER A 7 14.29 0.66 -3.83
N ASP A 8 15.17 0.25 -4.75
CA ASP A 8 15.68 -1.13 -4.81
C ASP A 8 16.59 -1.44 -3.61
N ILE A 9 17.42 -0.48 -3.21
CA ILE A 9 18.29 -0.61 -2.02
C ILE A 9 17.44 -0.66 -0.77
N TYR A 10 16.49 0.28 -0.65
CA TYR A 10 15.58 0.33 0.49
C TYR A 10 14.77 -0.96 0.66
N LEU A 11 14.23 -1.51 -0.44
CA LEU A 11 13.51 -2.78 -0.44
C LEU A 11 14.41 -3.92 0.02
N LYS A 12 15.63 -4.01 -0.54
CA LYS A 12 16.59 -5.05 -0.18
C LYS A 12 16.94 -5.00 1.31
N ASP A 13 17.30 -3.83 1.82
CA ASP A 13 17.69 -3.66 3.23
C ASP A 13 16.51 -3.98 4.17
N THR A 14 15.29 -3.61 3.77
CA THR A 14 14.06 -3.94 4.51
C THR A 14 13.82 -5.45 4.56
N LEU A 15 13.98 -6.16 3.44
CA LEU A 15 13.80 -7.62 3.40
C LEU A 15 14.87 -8.34 4.23
N GLU A 16 16.12 -7.86 4.23
CA GLU A 16 17.17 -8.43 5.09
C GLU A 16 16.85 -8.23 6.58
N HIS A 17 16.38 -7.05 6.98
CA HIS A 17 15.96 -6.83 8.36
C HIS A 17 14.81 -7.76 8.79
N ILE A 18 13.82 -7.95 7.92
CA ILE A 18 12.69 -8.85 8.19
C ILE A 18 13.19 -10.29 8.31
N LYS A 19 14.06 -10.73 7.41
CA LYS A 19 14.66 -12.06 7.44
C LYS A 19 15.41 -12.32 8.75
N VAL A 20 16.24 -11.39 9.21
CA VAL A 20 16.98 -11.51 10.47
C VAL A 20 16.04 -11.69 11.67
N ILE A 21 14.92 -10.95 11.70
CA ILE A 21 13.93 -11.03 12.78
C ILE A 21 13.13 -12.34 12.72
N ASN A 22 12.97 -12.93 11.54
CA ASN A 22 12.30 -14.22 11.33
C ASN A 22 13.31 -15.39 11.27
N GLU A 23 14.26 -15.44 12.22
CA GLU A 23 15.20 -16.57 12.37
C GLU A 23 16.06 -16.87 11.13
N ASN A 24 16.35 -15.83 10.33
CA ASN A 24 17.02 -15.91 9.02
C ASN A 24 16.21 -16.64 7.94
N GLU A 25 14.90 -16.86 8.13
CA GLU A 25 14.00 -17.39 7.12
C GLU A 25 13.49 -16.30 6.18
N GLU A 26 13.42 -16.64 4.88
CA GLU A 26 12.83 -15.78 3.88
C GLU A 26 11.30 -15.94 3.89
N CYS A 27 10.61 -15.01 4.57
CA CYS A 27 9.15 -15.09 4.77
C CYS A 27 8.35 -14.18 3.83
N LEU A 28 8.98 -13.26 3.11
CA LEU A 28 8.32 -12.31 2.22
C LEU A 28 8.98 -12.33 0.84
N ILE A 29 8.16 -12.38 -0.20
CA ILE A 29 8.60 -12.29 -1.59
C ILE A 29 8.11 -10.96 -2.15
N PRO A 30 9.00 -10.07 -2.61
CA PRO A 30 8.57 -8.81 -3.20
C PRO A 30 7.85 -9.07 -4.52
N ILE A 31 6.69 -8.41 -4.68
CA ILE A 31 5.89 -8.48 -5.88
C ILE A 31 5.94 -7.10 -6.54
N HIS A 32 6.30 -7.07 -7.82
CA HIS A 32 6.27 -5.84 -8.60
C HIS A 32 4.83 -5.32 -8.73
N ALA A 33 4.62 -4.01 -8.66
CA ALA A 33 3.35 -3.38 -9.01
C ALA A 33 3.66 -2.17 -9.88
N ASP A 34 2.76 -1.84 -10.81
CA ASP A 34 3.01 -0.71 -11.70
C ASP A 34 3.14 0.60 -10.90
N GLY A 35 4.22 1.32 -11.17
CA GLY A 35 4.59 2.58 -10.51
C GLY A 35 3.84 3.80 -11.05
N ASP A 36 2.59 3.63 -11.46
CA ASP A 36 1.67 4.76 -11.68
C ASP A 36 1.06 5.15 -10.33
N GLY A 37 0.45 6.33 -10.20
CA GLY A 37 -0.07 6.86 -8.92
C GLY A 37 -1.13 6.00 -8.20
N HIS A 38 -1.38 4.78 -8.64
CA HIS A 38 -2.28 3.78 -8.07
C HIS A 38 -1.54 2.57 -7.47
N CYS A 39 -0.22 2.63 -7.27
CA CYS A 39 0.61 1.52 -6.78
C CYS A 39 0.04 0.78 -5.55
N LEU A 40 -0.62 1.47 -4.62
CA LEU A 40 -1.27 0.83 -3.45
C LEU A 40 -2.41 -0.11 -3.86
N VAL A 41 -3.31 0.34 -4.74
CA VAL A 41 -4.45 -0.48 -5.18
C VAL A 41 -4.01 -1.55 -6.18
N HIS A 42 -2.94 -1.32 -6.94
CA HIS A 42 -2.25 -2.36 -7.73
C HIS A 42 -1.72 -3.46 -6.83
N ALA A 43 -0.96 -3.10 -5.78
CA ALA A 43 -0.39 -4.05 -4.82
C ALA A 43 -1.48 -4.87 -4.10
N VAL A 44 -2.57 -4.24 -3.65
CA VAL A 44 -3.69 -4.95 -3.02
C VAL A 44 -4.39 -5.90 -4.02
N SER A 45 -4.62 -5.46 -5.26
CA SER A 45 -5.19 -6.33 -6.30
C SER A 45 -4.31 -7.55 -6.55
N ARG A 46 -2.98 -7.36 -6.69
CA ARG A 46 -2.04 -8.48 -6.84
C ARG A 46 -2.01 -9.41 -5.64
N ALA A 47 -2.03 -8.87 -4.43
CA ALA A 47 -2.01 -9.69 -3.21
C ALA A 47 -3.27 -10.55 -3.07
N LEU A 48 -4.44 -10.03 -3.46
CA LEU A 48 -5.73 -10.73 -3.32
C LEU A 48 -6.02 -11.72 -4.44
N VAL A 49 -5.72 -11.37 -5.69
CA VAL A 49 -6.13 -12.17 -6.87
C VAL A 49 -4.98 -12.53 -7.81
N GLY A 50 -3.74 -12.12 -7.51
CA GLY A 50 -2.55 -12.37 -8.33
C GLY A 50 -2.37 -11.43 -9.54
N TRP A 51 -3.35 -10.56 -9.81
CA TRP A 51 -3.43 -9.71 -11.01
C TRP A 51 -3.77 -8.27 -10.62
N GLU A 52 -3.30 -7.29 -11.40
CA GLU A 52 -3.63 -5.86 -11.17
C GLU A 52 -5.03 -5.48 -11.70
N LEU A 53 -5.77 -6.40 -12.33
CA LEU A 53 -7.03 -6.13 -13.04
C LEU A 53 -8.09 -5.35 -12.24
N PHE A 54 -8.15 -5.55 -10.92
CA PHE A 54 -9.17 -4.93 -10.06
C PHE A 54 -8.72 -3.64 -9.37
N TRP A 55 -7.55 -3.09 -9.72
CA TRP A 55 -7.06 -1.85 -9.10
C TRP A 55 -8.07 -0.69 -9.23
N HIS A 56 -8.70 -0.53 -10.40
CA HIS A 56 -9.62 0.58 -10.66
C HIS A 56 -10.96 0.40 -9.94
N PRO A 57 -11.64 -0.77 -10.04
CA PRO A 57 -12.79 -1.08 -9.19
C PRO A 57 -12.51 -0.92 -7.70
N LEU A 58 -11.34 -1.35 -7.21
CA LEU A 58 -10.96 -1.20 -5.80
C LEU A 58 -10.88 0.28 -5.41
N ARG A 59 -10.22 1.11 -6.24
CA ARG A 59 -10.13 2.55 -6.02
C ARG A 59 -11.51 3.23 -5.96
N VAL A 60 -12.40 2.91 -6.90
CA VAL A 60 -13.74 3.51 -6.96
C VAL A 60 -14.57 3.08 -5.75
N ASN A 61 -14.51 1.81 -5.37
CA ASN A 61 -15.21 1.32 -4.18
C ASN A 61 -14.66 1.93 -2.89
N LEU A 62 -13.34 2.08 -2.75
CA LEU A 62 -12.73 2.75 -1.59
C LEU A 62 -13.19 4.21 -1.49
N LYS A 63 -13.22 4.94 -2.61
CA LYS A 63 -13.74 6.31 -2.63
C LYS A 63 -15.18 6.38 -2.14
N GLN A 64 -16.05 5.51 -2.65
CA GLN A 64 -17.45 5.47 -2.24
C GLN A 64 -17.57 5.11 -0.74
N HIS A 65 -16.82 4.11 -0.30
CA HIS A 65 -16.80 3.69 1.11
C HIS A 65 -16.35 4.82 2.04
N PHE A 66 -15.35 5.63 1.66
CA PHE A 66 -14.94 6.81 2.43
C PHE A 66 -16.05 7.85 2.54
N ILE A 67 -16.75 8.13 1.45
CA ILE A 67 -17.87 9.08 1.44
C ILE A 67 -18.99 8.58 2.37
N ASP A 68 -19.37 7.31 2.23
CA ASP A 68 -20.48 6.72 2.99
C ASP A 68 -20.18 6.60 4.49
N ASN A 69 -18.90 6.57 4.88
CA ASN A 69 -18.46 6.37 6.25
C ASN A 69 -17.62 7.53 6.80
N ILE A 70 -17.72 8.73 6.21
CA ILE A 70 -16.80 9.85 6.52
C ILE A 70 -16.78 10.21 8.01
N SER A 71 -17.93 10.16 8.70
CA SER A 71 -18.02 10.44 10.14
C SER A 71 -17.17 9.50 10.99
N LYS A 72 -17.05 8.23 10.59
CA LYS A 72 -16.20 7.25 11.27
C LYS A 72 -14.73 7.59 11.11
N TYR A 73 -14.33 7.99 9.91
CA TYR A 73 -12.94 8.38 9.64
C TYR A 73 -12.57 9.68 10.35
N LYS A 74 -13.46 10.69 10.38
CA LYS A 74 -13.29 11.90 11.18
C LYS A 74 -12.99 11.59 12.64
N MET A 75 -13.78 10.70 13.24
CA MET A 75 -13.58 10.27 14.62
C MET A 75 -12.25 9.52 14.82
N GLN A 76 -11.88 8.64 13.90
CA GLN A 76 -10.63 7.86 14.00
C GLN A 76 -9.36 8.71 13.82
N PHE A 77 -9.45 9.79 13.04
CA PHE A 77 -8.33 10.66 12.72
C PHE A 77 -8.42 12.04 13.39
N GLN A 78 -9.31 12.21 14.37
CA GLN A 78 -9.54 13.49 15.06
C GLN A 78 -8.27 14.08 15.70
N ASP A 79 -7.33 13.23 16.11
CA ASP A 79 -6.07 13.65 16.72
C ASP A 79 -4.99 14.01 15.67
N PHE A 80 -5.26 13.77 14.39
CA PHE A 80 -4.32 13.91 13.28
C PHE A 80 -4.75 14.92 12.22
N ILE A 81 -6.06 15.15 12.05
CA ILE A 81 -6.65 16.00 11.01
C ILE A 81 -7.66 16.93 11.67
N ASP A 82 -7.48 18.24 11.50
CA ASP A 82 -8.42 19.23 12.03
C ASP A 82 -9.76 19.14 11.30
N ASP A 83 -10.86 19.41 11.98
CA ASP A 83 -12.21 19.40 11.38
C ASP A 83 -12.34 20.31 10.15
N SER A 84 -11.53 21.36 10.07
CA SER A 84 -11.46 22.30 8.94
C SER A 84 -10.73 21.76 7.69
N GLU A 85 -10.01 20.64 7.81
CA GLU A 85 -9.18 20.06 6.73
C GLU A 85 -9.84 18.87 5.99
N TRP A 86 -11.07 18.52 6.36
CA TRP A 86 -11.87 17.44 5.74
C TRP A 86 -12.73 17.90 4.57
#